data_AF-A0A7J4R919-F1
#
_entry.id   AF-A0A7J4R919-F1
#
_cell.length_a   1.000
_cell.length_b   1.000
_cell.length_c   1.000
_cell.angle_alpha   90.00
_cell.angle_beta   90.00
_cell.angle_gamma   90.00
#
_symmetry.space_group_name_H-M   'P 1'
#
loop_
_entity.id
_entity.type
_entity.pdbx_description
1 polymer ?
#
loop_
_entity_poly.entity_id
_entity_poly.type
_entity_poly.pdbx_seq_one_letter_code
_entity_poly.pdbx_strand_id
1 'polypeptide(L)'
;MPYGKATKPTIWLLFVLALAWWGWVDTATVGFLLVGVALLGFGAGLGISVSLYTGSESSRLYALSRLVDVYPSITKPEGHVRFNQKLWTTTLVLIIYFMMTNVMIYGLSDSTLDIFSSFRSIMAGASGSIMHLGIGPIVTGSIIMQLFAGAK
;
A
#
# COMPACT_ATOMS: atom_id res chain seq x y z
N MET A 1 -40.04 8.49 -0.67
CA MET A 1 -39.28 9.51 -1.43
C MET A 1 -37.83 9.03 -1.62
N PRO A 2 -37.34 8.85 -2.85
CA PRO A 2 -36.08 8.16 -3.16
C PRO A 2 -34.82 9.04 -3.14
N TYR A 3 -34.88 10.23 -2.51
CA TYR A 3 -33.79 11.21 -2.52
C TYR A 3 -32.60 10.89 -1.60
N GLY A 4 -32.71 9.91 -0.69
CA GLY A 4 -31.64 9.62 0.30
C GLY A 4 -30.49 8.74 -0.20
N LYS A 5 -30.66 7.98 -1.28
CA LYS A 5 -29.63 7.04 -1.78
C LYS A 5 -28.62 7.71 -2.73
N ALA A 6 -29.04 8.75 -3.46
CA ALA A 6 -28.22 9.45 -4.44
C ALA A 6 -27.44 10.64 -3.84
N THR A 7 -27.86 11.20 -2.71
CA THR A 7 -27.23 12.40 -2.13
C THR A 7 -25.76 12.19 -1.74
N LYS A 8 -25.44 11.05 -1.11
CA LYS A 8 -24.05 10.73 -0.74
C LYS A 8 -23.11 10.64 -1.96
N PRO A 9 -23.41 9.89 -3.03
CA PRO A 9 -22.56 9.87 -4.21
C PRO A 9 -22.56 11.21 -4.97
N THR A 10 -23.67 11.96 -5.00
CA THR A 10 -23.70 13.27 -5.66
C THR A 10 -22.83 14.30 -4.94
N ILE A 11 -22.88 14.37 -3.60
CA ILE A 11 -22.03 15.29 -2.82
C ILE A 11 -20.55 14.93 -3.01
N TRP A 12 -20.22 13.64 -3.00
CA TRP A 12 -18.85 13.18 -3.25
C TRP A 12 -18.37 13.55 -4.66
N LEU A 13 -19.19 13.33 -5.70
CA LEU A 13 -18.86 13.70 -7.08
C LEU A 13 -18.65 15.22 -7.23
N LEU A 14 -19.52 16.04 -6.64
CA LEU A 14 -19.37 17.50 -6.67
C LEU A 14 -18.08 17.95 -5.98
N PHE A 15 -17.73 17.33 -4.85
CA PHE A 15 -16.48 17.61 -4.15
C PHE A 15 -15.26 17.25 -5.00
N VAL A 16 -15.24 16.06 -5.61
CA VAL A 16 -14.15 15.61 -6.50
C VAL A 16 -14.02 16.52 -7.72
N LEU A 17 -15.12 16.90 -8.35
CA LEU A 17 -15.12 17.81 -9.51
C LEU A 17 -14.64 19.21 -9.14
N ALA A 18 -14.99 19.72 -7.96
CA ALA A 18 -14.51 21.01 -7.46
C ALA A 18 -12.99 21.00 -7.21
N LEU A 19 -12.45 19.92 -6.61
CA LEU A 19 -11.01 19.78 -6.41
C LEU A 19 -10.26 19.59 -7.75
N ALA A 20 -10.83 18.85 -8.69
CA ALA A 20 -10.26 18.67 -10.02
C ALA A 20 -10.24 19.98 -10.82
N TRP A 21 -11.31 20.77 -10.73
CA TRP A 21 -11.37 22.10 -11.32
C TRP A 21 -10.31 23.04 -10.71
N TRP A 22 -10.17 23.03 -9.38
CA TRP A 22 -9.15 23.84 -8.71
C TRP A 22 -7.73 23.42 -9.13
N GLY A 23 -7.43 22.12 -9.12
CA GLY A 23 -6.13 21.61 -9.57
C GLY A 23 -5.83 21.87 -11.05
N TRP A 24 -6.85 22.07 -11.88
CA TRP A 24 -6.70 22.44 -13.29
C TRP A 24 -6.43 23.94 -13.48
N VAL A 25 -7.08 24.80 -12.68
CA VAL A 25 -6.92 26.26 -12.76
C VAL A 25 -5.58 26.71 -12.21
N ASP A 26 -5.06 26.03 -11.18
CA ASP A 26 -3.76 26.35 -10.57
C ASP A 26 -2.92 25.09 -10.35
N THR A 27 -1.92 24.90 -11.22
CA THR A 27 -0.95 23.80 -11.15
C THR A 27 -0.09 23.83 -9.88
N ALA A 28 0.02 24.97 -9.18
CA ALA A 28 0.74 25.04 -7.91
C ALA A 28 -0.07 24.44 -6.75
N THR A 29 -1.41 24.41 -6.84
CA THR A 29 -2.26 23.82 -5.78
C THR A 29 -2.32 22.30 -5.83
N VAL A 30 -1.88 21.67 -6.93
CA VAL A 30 -1.92 20.20 -7.11
C VAL A 30 -1.17 19.48 -5.99
N GLY A 31 -0.03 20.01 -5.53
CA GLY A 31 0.73 19.45 -4.41
C GLY A 31 -0.05 19.50 -3.09
N PHE A 32 -0.70 20.63 -2.81
CA PHE A 32 -1.55 20.80 -1.62
C PHE A 32 -2.79 19.89 -1.65
N LEU A 33 -3.41 19.74 -2.82
CA LEU A 33 -4.58 18.87 -3.00
C LEU A 33 -4.20 17.38 -2.84
N LEU A 34 -3.09 16.94 -3.44
CA LEU A 34 -2.63 15.55 -3.30
C LEU A 34 -2.18 15.22 -1.88
N VAL A 35 -1.36 16.07 -1.28
CA VAL A 35 -0.77 15.78 0.04
C VAL A 35 -1.73 16.15 1.16
N GLY A 36 -2.21 17.39 1.17
CA GLY A 36 -3.05 17.94 2.24
C GLY A 36 -4.46 17.36 2.26
N VAL A 37 -5.14 17.30 1.11
CA VAL A 37 -6.54 16.87 1.06
C VAL A 37 -6.66 15.37 0.83
N ALA A 38 -5.97 14.80 -0.15
CA ALA A 38 -6.11 13.38 -0.46
C ALA A 38 -5.37 12.49 0.55
N LEU A 39 -4.05 12.63 0.71
CA LEU A 39 -3.26 11.77 1.59
C LEU A 39 -3.57 11.99 3.09
N LEU A 40 -3.42 13.22 3.57
CA LEU A 40 -3.65 13.53 4.99
C LEU A 40 -5.14 13.44 5.36
N GLY A 41 -6.05 13.88 4.48
CA GLY A 41 -7.48 13.73 4.70
C GLY A 41 -7.93 12.27 4.76
N PHE A 42 -7.40 11.40 3.89
CA PHE A 42 -7.63 9.96 3.98
C PHE A 42 -7.11 9.38 5.30
N GLY A 43 -5.87 9.72 5.69
CA GLY A 43 -5.28 9.28 6.95
C GLY A 43 -6.09 9.72 8.19
N ALA A 44 -6.55 10.97 8.22
CA ALA A 44 -7.42 11.48 9.28
C ALA A 44 -8.77 10.75 9.30
N GLY A 45 -9.36 10.48 8.14
CA GLY A 45 -10.59 9.69 8.02
C GLY A 45 -10.44 8.29 8.60
N LEU A 46 -9.33 7.60 8.30
CA LEU A 46 -9.02 6.30 8.89
C LEU A 46 -8.82 6.38 10.41
N GLY A 47 -8.09 7.39 10.89
CA GLY A 47 -7.88 7.60 12.33
C GLY A 47 -9.19 7.87 13.09
N ILE A 48 -10.09 8.65 12.50
CA ILE A 48 -11.44 8.88 13.05
C ILE A 48 -12.25 7.59 13.03
N SER A 49 -12.19 6.80 11.95
CA SER A 49 -12.92 5.52 11.88
C SER A 49 -12.50 4.52 12.97
N VAL A 50 -11.19 4.43 13.25
CA VAL A 50 -10.62 3.63 14.35
C VAL A 50 -11.02 4.22 15.71
N SER A 51 -11.02 5.55 15.83
CA SER A 51 -11.35 6.21 17.09
C SER A 51 -12.85 6.14 17.42
N LEU A 52 -13.72 6.19 16.41
CA LEU A 52 -15.17 6.11 16.58
C LEU A 52 -15.69 4.66 16.56
N TYR A 53 -14.82 3.67 16.38
CA TYR A 53 -15.21 2.27 16.39
C TYR A 53 -15.65 1.83 17.79
N THR A 54 -16.93 1.52 17.92
CA THR A 54 -17.58 1.04 19.16
C THR A 54 -18.19 -0.36 18.98
N GLY A 55 -17.57 -1.21 18.15
CA GLY A 55 -18.01 -2.59 17.94
C GLY A 55 -17.72 -3.52 19.12
N SER A 56 -18.21 -4.75 19.04
CA SER A 56 -18.03 -5.80 20.08
C SER A 56 -16.63 -6.43 20.10
N GLU A 57 -15.77 -6.10 19.15
CA GLU A 57 -14.44 -6.67 18.99
C GLU A 57 -13.44 -6.08 20.00
N SER A 58 -12.45 -6.88 20.40
CA SER A 58 -11.48 -6.51 21.44
C SER A 58 -10.52 -5.38 21.05
N SER A 59 -10.40 -5.06 19.75
CA SER A 59 -9.50 -4.03 19.24
C SER A 59 -10.21 -3.00 18.36
N ARG A 60 -9.90 -1.71 18.60
CA ARG A 60 -10.37 -0.57 17.80
C ARG A 60 -9.86 -0.61 16.36
N LEU A 61 -8.77 -1.33 16.10
CA LEU A 61 -8.20 -1.50 14.76
C LEU A 61 -9.14 -2.26 13.82
N TYR A 62 -10.14 -2.97 14.37
CA TYR A 62 -11.12 -3.72 13.58
C TYR A 62 -11.99 -2.83 12.68
N ALA A 63 -12.06 -1.51 12.93
CA ALA A 63 -12.65 -0.55 11.99
C ALA A 63 -12.02 -0.61 10.58
N LEU A 64 -10.76 -1.06 10.46
CA LEU A 64 -10.05 -1.18 9.19
C LEU A 64 -10.25 -2.54 8.48
N SER A 65 -11.00 -3.47 9.07
CA SER A 65 -11.27 -4.80 8.49
C SER A 65 -11.72 -4.73 7.03
N ARG A 66 -12.61 -3.78 6.72
CA ARG A 66 -13.13 -3.57 5.36
C ARG A 66 -12.04 -3.25 4.33
N LEU A 67 -10.93 -2.63 4.73
CA LEU A 67 -9.81 -2.35 3.82
C LEU A 67 -8.88 -3.56 3.67
N VAL A 68 -8.67 -4.30 4.76
CA VAL A 68 -7.79 -5.48 4.76
C VAL A 68 -8.41 -6.63 3.98
N ASP A 69 -9.72 -6.86 4.13
CA ASP A 69 -10.44 -7.99 3.53
C ASP A 69 -10.58 -7.89 2.00
N VAL A 70 -10.30 -6.72 1.41
CA VAL A 70 -10.36 -6.50 -0.03
C VAL A 70 -9.09 -7.00 -0.74
N TYR A 71 -7.96 -7.08 -0.04
CA TYR A 71 -6.72 -7.52 -0.66
C TYR A 71 -6.76 -9.02 -0.94
N PRO A 72 -6.52 -9.46 -2.20
CA PRO A 72 -6.49 -10.87 -2.52
C PRO A 72 -5.33 -11.54 -1.77
N SER A 73 -5.62 -12.66 -1.12
CA SER A 73 -4.61 -13.47 -0.44
C SER A 73 -4.48 -14.84 -1.09
N ILE A 74 -3.26 -15.36 -1.15
CA ILE A 74 -3.00 -16.70 -1.66
C ILE A 74 -3.39 -17.71 -0.58
N THR A 75 -4.36 -18.57 -0.88
CA THR A 75 -4.78 -19.66 0.01
C THR A 75 -3.70 -20.74 0.06
N LYS A 76 -3.53 -21.36 1.23
CA LYS A 76 -2.61 -22.49 1.38
C LYS A 76 -3.14 -23.69 0.57
N PRO A 77 -2.28 -24.43 -0.14
CA PRO A 77 -2.70 -25.58 -0.92
C PRO A 77 -3.27 -26.68 0.00
N GLU A 78 -4.32 -27.35 -0.47
CA GLU A 78 -4.93 -28.48 0.23
C GLU A 78 -4.07 -29.74 0.07
N GLY A 79 -3.80 -30.44 1.18
CA GLY A 79 -3.04 -31.68 1.19
C GLY A 79 -1.51 -31.50 1.09
N HIS A 80 -0.82 -32.63 0.91
CA HIS A 80 0.64 -32.67 0.92
C HIS A 80 1.24 -32.31 -0.45
N VAL A 81 1.91 -31.16 -0.54
CA VAL A 81 2.61 -30.73 -1.76
C VAL A 81 3.92 -31.52 -1.92
N ARG A 82 4.11 -32.13 -3.10
CA ARG A 82 5.32 -32.89 -3.45
C ARG A 82 6.55 -31.97 -3.49
N PHE A 83 7.72 -32.50 -3.11
CA PHE A 83 8.96 -31.74 -3.08
C PHE A 83 9.31 -31.10 -4.43
N ASN A 84 9.18 -31.85 -5.54
CA ASN A 84 9.47 -31.33 -6.88
C ASN A 84 8.60 -30.13 -7.24
N GLN A 85 7.34 -30.08 -6.79
CA GLN A 85 6.47 -28.94 -7.03
C GLN A 85 6.92 -27.71 -6.25
N LYS A 86 7.36 -27.88 -5.00
CA LYS A 86 7.96 -26.78 -4.22
C LYS A 86 9.22 -26.25 -4.91
N LEU A 87 10.08 -27.16 -5.38
CA LEU A 87 11.32 -26.80 -6.07
C LEU A 87 11.03 -26.00 -7.37
N TRP A 88 10.09 -26.46 -8.19
CA TRP A 88 9.69 -25.77 -9.42
C TRP A 88 9.11 -24.38 -9.14
N THR A 89 8.25 -24.25 -8.13
CA THR A 89 7.70 -22.95 -7.72
C THR A 89 8.81 -21.99 -7.27
N THR A 90 9.76 -22.46 -6.45
CA THR A 90 10.88 -21.62 -5.99
C THR A 90 11.76 -21.19 -7.15
N THR A 91 12.10 -22.10 -8.06
CA THR A 91 12.91 -21.77 -9.25
C THR A 91 12.19 -20.76 -10.14
N LEU A 92 10.88 -20.93 -10.35
CA LEU A 92 10.07 -19.98 -11.13
C LEU A 92 10.07 -18.58 -10.50
N VAL A 93 9.85 -18.48 -9.20
CA VAL A 93 9.90 -17.20 -8.47
C VAL A 93 11.29 -16.56 -8.58
N LEU A 94 12.35 -17.35 -8.51
CA LEU A 94 13.72 -16.87 -8.65
C LEU A 94 14.00 -16.29 -10.04
N ILE A 95 13.51 -16.95 -11.11
CA ILE A 95 13.62 -16.44 -12.48
C ILE A 95 12.91 -15.09 -12.61
N ILE A 96 11.68 -14.98 -12.11
CA ILE A 96 10.90 -13.74 -12.14
C ILE A 96 11.63 -12.63 -11.36
N TYR A 97 12.19 -12.94 -10.19
CA TYR A 97 12.97 -12.00 -9.38
C TYR A 97 14.17 -11.43 -10.16
N PHE A 98 14.96 -12.29 -10.81
CA PHE A 98 16.10 -11.83 -11.61
C PHE A 98 15.66 -11.04 -12.85
N MET A 99 14.57 -11.43 -13.50
CA MET A 99 13.99 -10.65 -14.60
C MET A 99 13.61 -9.24 -14.14
N MET A 100 12.86 -9.11 -13.04
CA MET A 100 12.43 -7.82 -12.51
C MET A 100 13.58 -6.93 -12.05
N THR A 101 14.67 -7.53 -11.55
CA THR A 101 15.90 -6.81 -11.17
C THR A 101 16.58 -6.13 -12.35
N ASN A 102 16.41 -6.64 -13.58
CA ASN A 102 17.01 -6.08 -14.79
C ASN A 102 16.10 -5.06 -15.50
N VAL A 103 14.85 -4.87 -15.05
CA VAL A 103 13.92 -3.90 -15.65
C VAL A 103 13.98 -2.60 -14.87
N MET A 104 14.41 -1.52 -15.54
CA MET A 104 14.51 -0.19 -14.95
C MET A 104 13.15 0.50 -14.88
N ILE A 105 12.90 1.23 -13.79
CA ILE A 105 11.71 2.04 -13.60
C ILE A 105 11.77 3.23 -14.56
N TYR A 106 10.66 3.48 -15.25
CA TYR A 106 10.52 4.61 -16.16
C TYR A 106 10.50 5.94 -15.39
N GLY A 107 11.22 6.95 -15.89
CA GLY A 107 11.21 8.31 -15.34
C GLY A 107 12.17 8.56 -14.19
N LEU A 108 13.14 7.67 -13.93
CA LEU A 108 14.21 7.94 -12.98
C LEU A 108 15.25 8.90 -13.59
N SER A 109 15.65 9.95 -12.86
CA SER A 109 16.79 10.78 -13.24
C SER A 109 18.10 10.12 -12.81
N ASP A 110 19.14 10.17 -13.66
CA ASP A 110 20.47 9.57 -13.40
C ASP A 110 21.13 10.08 -12.10
N SER A 111 20.66 11.22 -11.58
CA SER A 111 21.10 11.87 -10.35
C SER A 111 20.39 11.39 -9.07
N THR A 112 19.65 10.29 -9.11
CA THR A 112 18.97 9.76 -7.92
C THR A 112 19.99 9.17 -6.93
N LEU A 113 20.18 9.83 -5.79
CA LEU A 113 21.00 9.33 -4.69
C LEU A 113 20.41 8.01 -4.15
N ASP A 114 21.18 6.93 -4.14
CA ASP A 114 20.79 5.63 -3.56
C ASP A 114 20.88 5.69 -2.03
N ILE A 115 19.87 6.30 -1.40
CA ILE A 115 19.69 6.42 0.05
C ILE A 115 19.69 5.04 0.73
N PHE A 116 19.36 3.97 -0.02
CA PHE A 116 19.26 2.61 0.49
C PHE A 116 20.49 1.74 0.19
N SER A 117 21.56 2.31 -0.36
CA SER A 117 22.78 1.56 -0.74
C SER A 117 23.30 0.66 0.39
N SER A 118 23.37 1.15 1.62
CA SER A 118 23.80 0.38 2.80
C SER A 118 22.82 -0.73 3.22
N PHE A 119 21.53 -0.57 2.94
CA PHE A 119 20.48 -1.52 3.33
C PHE A 119 20.17 -2.54 2.22
N ARG A 120 20.73 -2.35 1.03
CA ARG A 120 20.39 -3.11 -0.17
C ARG A 120 20.73 -4.59 -0.08
N SER A 121 21.82 -4.93 0.61
CA SER A 121 22.22 -6.32 0.87
C SER A 121 21.21 -7.07 1.74
N ILE A 122 20.56 -6.36 2.68
CA ILE A 122 19.55 -6.92 3.59
C ILE A 122 18.17 -6.94 2.91
N MET A 123 17.84 -5.87 2.19
CA MET A 123 16.54 -5.72 1.54
C MET A 123 16.43 -6.47 0.21
N ALA A 124 17.49 -7.09 -0.29
CA ALA A 124 17.51 -7.73 -1.61
C ALA A 124 16.94 -6.81 -2.71
N GLY A 125 17.29 -5.52 -2.63
CA GLY A 125 16.77 -4.48 -3.52
C GLY A 125 17.72 -4.20 -4.68
N ALA A 126 17.18 -3.60 -5.74
CA ALA A 126 17.98 -3.10 -6.86
C ALA A 126 17.58 -1.68 -7.28
N SER A 127 18.38 -0.67 -6.91
CA SER A 127 18.20 0.73 -7.29
C SER A 127 18.01 0.92 -8.79
N GLY A 128 17.09 1.82 -9.12
CA GLY A 128 16.58 2.07 -10.46
C GLY A 128 15.76 0.95 -11.10
N SER A 129 15.69 -0.27 -10.53
CA SER A 129 14.87 -1.36 -11.06
C SER A 129 13.50 -1.46 -10.40
N ILE A 130 12.60 -2.29 -10.94
CA ILE A 130 11.31 -2.63 -10.30
C ILE A 130 11.52 -3.10 -8.85
N MET A 131 12.66 -3.71 -8.54
CA MET A 131 13.03 -4.17 -7.20
C MET A 131 13.67 -3.09 -6.33
N HIS A 132 13.48 -1.79 -6.61
CA HIS A 132 14.13 -0.68 -5.92
C HIS A 132 14.15 -0.82 -4.38
N LEU A 133 12.99 -1.10 -3.79
CA LEU A 133 12.81 -1.24 -2.33
C LEU A 133 12.98 -2.69 -1.85
N GLY A 134 13.09 -3.66 -2.75
CA GLY A 134 13.21 -5.09 -2.45
C GLY A 134 12.13 -5.60 -1.47
N ILE A 135 12.56 -6.32 -0.44
CA ILE A 135 11.69 -6.83 0.64
C ILE A 135 11.46 -5.80 1.77
N GLY A 136 12.03 -4.60 1.66
CA GLY A 136 12.04 -3.58 2.71
C GLY A 136 10.68 -3.33 3.34
N PRO A 137 9.62 -3.01 2.57
CA PRO A 137 8.29 -2.74 3.12
C PRO A 137 7.70 -3.91 3.93
N ILE A 138 7.94 -5.16 3.50
CA ILE A 138 7.44 -6.36 4.17
C ILE A 138 8.17 -6.56 5.51
N VAL A 139 9.50 -6.46 5.48
CA VAL A 139 10.33 -6.65 6.68
C VAL A 139 10.07 -5.54 7.69
N THR A 140 10.07 -4.28 7.27
CA THR A 140 9.80 -3.15 8.17
C THR A 140 8.40 -3.24 8.77
N GLY A 141 7.38 -3.58 7.97
CA GLY A 141 6.03 -3.82 8.48
C GLY A 141 5.99 -4.93 9.53
N SER A 142 6.70 -6.04 9.29
CA SER A 142 6.77 -7.15 10.25
C SER A 142 7.46 -6.75 11.56
N ILE A 143 8.54 -5.96 11.50
CA ILE A 143 9.25 -5.46 12.68
C ILE A 143 8.32 -4.57 13.51
N ILE A 144 7.63 -3.62 12.89
CA ILE A 144 6.70 -2.71 13.59
C ILE A 144 5.58 -3.51 14.27
N MET A 145 4.99 -4.48 13.56
CA MET A 145 3.92 -5.30 14.11
C MET A 145 4.39 -6.18 15.26
N GLN A 146 5.58 -6.78 15.16
CA GLN A 146 6.17 -7.56 16.24
C GLN A 146 6.49 -6.70 17.47
N LEU A 147 6.98 -5.47 17.27
CA LEU A 147 7.21 -4.53 18.36
C LEU A 147 5.91 -4.18 19.09
N PHE A 148 4.81 -3.92 18.38
CA PHE A 148 3.53 -3.62 19.02
C PHE A 148 2.85 -4.84 19.65
N ALA A 149 3.02 -6.04 19.10
CA ALA A 149 2.49 -7.26 19.71
C ALA A 149 3.30 -7.69 20.95
N GLY A 150 4.61 -7.42 20.98
CA GLY A 150 5.51 -7.76 22.08
C GLY A 150 5.57 -6.71 23.19
N ALA A 151 5.28 -5.44 22.89
CA ALA A 151 5.15 -4.37 23.88
C ALA A 151 3.80 -4.51 24.62
N LYS A 152 3.77 -5.35 25.64
CA LYS A 152 2.65 -5.47 26.58
C LYS A 152 2.94 -4.68 27.85
#